data_AF-A0A345C113-F1
#
_entry.id   AF-A0A345C113-F1
#
_cell.length_a   1.000
_cell.length_b   1.000
_cell.length_c   1.000
_cell.angle_alpha   90.00
_cell.angle_beta   90.00
_cell.angle_gamma   90.00
#
_symmetry.space_group_name_H-M   'P 1'
#
loop_
_entity.id
_entity.type
_entity.pdbx_description
1 polymer ?
#
loop_
_entity_poly.entity_id
_entity_poly.type
_entity_poly.pdbx_seq_one_letter_code
_entity_poly.pdbx_strand_id
1 'polypeptide(L)'
;MSYYKNRLFFERNENLNTTPRTFPAKIRQLEALESRLPTAHKIFPTIVTEAKRARAGWRGEISMDYYYRQLDLPRQHYFVHQLRLPRNMDFFQMDTLLLTKYFFLILEIKNLAGTLTFDHEHQQLLRTHGDQQEVFADPVLQAEQQAALLKTWLQAHFGSSPPIYAYAVMTNNNSILKNATPHALHHQIIRPPALRPILQDLFVKERCHALEHEVNVYVKALRKAHRPARYCAMEKYELSRVDLKNGVFCPGCSGVMKWRHGKWMCPRCGTLSRDAHHKALHDYALLISPYISTGECQAYLQLPEINTAQRILKKLNLTHSGGTKARKYHLRDDLIKAK
;
A
#
# COMPACT_ATOMS: atom_id res chain seq x y z
N MET A 1 -5.11 21.06 8.88
CA MET A 1 -4.20 19.89 8.95
C MET A 1 -4.00 19.37 7.54
N SER A 2 -2.80 19.54 6.96
CA SER A 2 -2.51 19.28 5.54
C SER A 2 -2.45 17.78 5.24
N TYR A 3 -3.47 17.26 4.54
CA TYR A 3 -3.69 15.83 4.29
C TYR A 3 -2.94 15.25 3.07
N TYR A 4 -2.10 16.01 2.38
CA TYR A 4 -1.36 15.51 1.22
C TYR A 4 0.10 15.94 1.26
N LYS A 5 0.85 15.43 2.24
CA LYS A 5 2.27 15.17 2.02
C LYS A 5 2.37 13.72 1.54
N ASN A 6 2.29 13.53 0.22
CA ASN A 6 2.97 12.43 -0.47
C ASN A 6 4.48 12.63 -0.32
N ARG A 7 4.98 12.67 0.92
CA ARG A 7 6.38 12.37 1.18
C ARG A 7 6.46 10.88 0.91
N LEU A 8 7.08 10.52 -0.21
CA LEU A 8 7.97 9.38 -0.17
C LEU A 8 8.79 9.58 1.11
N PHE A 9 8.56 8.76 2.13
CA PHE A 9 9.43 8.73 3.30
C PHE A 9 10.76 8.13 2.83
N PHE A 10 11.51 8.92 2.07
CA PHE A 10 12.93 8.70 1.85
C PHE A 10 13.64 9.56 2.88
N GLU A 11 13.81 9.03 4.07
CA GLU A 11 15.14 9.11 4.65
C GLU A 11 15.93 8.04 3.92
N ARG A 12 16.73 8.43 2.92
CA ARG A 12 17.80 7.57 2.41
C ARG A 12 18.67 7.26 3.62
N ASN A 13 18.56 6.05 4.12
CA ASN A 13 19.37 5.58 5.24
C ASN A 13 20.49 4.73 4.64
N GLU A 14 21.73 5.17 4.85
CA GLU A 14 22.92 4.63 4.19
C GLU A 14 23.23 3.16 4.54
N ASN A 15 22.52 2.57 5.52
CA ASN A 15 22.82 1.24 6.07
C ASN A 15 21.75 0.15 5.79
N LEU A 16 20.61 0.47 5.17
CA LEU A 16 19.57 -0.52 4.85
C LEU A 16 19.37 -0.65 3.35
N ASN A 17 19.67 -1.84 2.84
CA ASN A 17 19.42 -2.20 1.46
C ASN A 17 17.94 -2.54 1.26
N THR A 18 17.09 -1.53 1.03
CA THR A 18 15.63 -1.73 0.87
C THR A 18 15.12 -1.33 -0.50
N THR A 19 14.09 -2.03 -1.00
CA THR A 19 13.25 -1.54 -2.10
C THR A 19 12.29 -0.48 -1.60
N PRO A 20 12.07 0.63 -2.33
CA PRO A 20 11.10 1.63 -1.92
C PRO A 20 9.70 1.04 -1.72
N ARG A 21 9.07 1.32 -0.59
CA ARG A 21 7.66 1.00 -0.35
C ARG A 21 6.77 1.97 -1.12
N THR A 22 5.95 1.46 -2.04
CA THR A 22 4.96 2.26 -2.76
C THR A 22 3.68 2.36 -1.93
N PHE A 23 3.11 3.56 -1.84
CA PHE A 23 1.85 3.75 -1.13
C PHE A 23 0.71 2.98 -1.83
N PRO A 24 -0.01 2.06 -1.15
CA PRO A 24 -0.92 1.13 -1.80
C PRO A 24 -2.03 1.80 -2.62
N ALA A 25 -2.25 1.31 -3.84
CA ALA A 25 -3.33 1.80 -4.72
C ALA A 25 -4.71 1.65 -4.06
N LYS A 26 -4.93 0.57 -3.30
CA LYS A 26 -6.15 0.35 -2.50
C LYS A 26 -6.44 1.53 -1.59
N ILE A 27 -5.46 1.98 -0.80
CA ILE A 27 -5.67 3.07 0.16
C ILE A 27 -5.90 4.39 -0.59
N ARG A 28 -5.12 4.66 -1.64
CA ARG A 28 -5.29 5.86 -2.46
C ARG A 28 -6.70 5.98 -3.02
N GLN A 29 -7.24 4.91 -3.60
CA GLN A 29 -8.58 4.91 -4.17
C GLN A 29 -9.69 4.96 -3.11
N LEU A 30 -9.53 4.24 -1.98
CA LEU A 30 -10.51 4.30 -0.89
C LEU A 30 -10.58 5.70 -0.26
N GLU A 31 -9.45 6.37 -0.05
CA GLU A 31 -9.42 7.75 0.46
C GLU A 31 -9.96 8.76 -0.57
N ALA A 32 -9.72 8.51 -1.86
CA ALA A 32 -10.35 9.29 -2.92
C ALA A 32 -11.88 9.11 -2.88
N LEU A 33 -12.38 7.87 -2.79
CA LEU A 33 -13.81 7.57 -2.64
C LEU A 33 -14.41 8.21 -1.39
N GLU A 34 -13.77 8.10 -0.23
CA GLU A 34 -14.20 8.72 1.02
C GLU A 34 -14.39 10.24 0.85
N SER A 35 -13.51 10.89 0.08
CA SER A 35 -13.67 12.32 -0.19
C SER A 35 -14.78 12.63 -1.21
N ARG A 36 -14.94 11.77 -2.23
CA ARG A 36 -15.77 12.01 -3.42
C ARG A 36 -17.19 11.53 -3.30
N LEU A 37 -17.45 10.50 -2.50
CA LEU A 37 -18.78 9.94 -2.33
C LEU A 37 -19.61 10.85 -1.38
N PRO A 38 -20.91 11.07 -1.64
CA PRO A 38 -21.80 11.72 -0.69
C PRO A 38 -21.85 10.93 0.62
N THR A 39 -21.87 11.63 1.75
CA THR A 39 -21.95 10.99 3.09
C THR A 39 -23.27 10.25 3.29
N ALA A 40 -24.33 10.65 2.59
CA ALA A 40 -25.63 9.99 2.59
C ALA A 40 -25.69 8.71 1.73
N HIS A 41 -24.63 8.42 0.94
CA HIS A 41 -24.61 7.24 0.09
C HIS A 41 -24.53 5.96 0.93
N LYS A 42 -25.33 4.93 0.59
CA LYS A 42 -25.47 3.69 1.37
C LYS A 42 -24.12 3.01 1.69
N ILE A 43 -23.19 3.02 0.74
CA ILE A 43 -21.88 2.36 0.90
C ILE A 43 -20.83 3.22 1.65
N PHE A 44 -21.11 4.50 1.90
CA PHE A 44 -20.13 5.43 2.48
C PHE A 44 -19.52 4.92 3.79
N PRO A 45 -20.30 4.38 4.76
CA PRO A 45 -19.72 3.81 5.98
C PRO A 45 -18.76 2.64 5.71
N THR A 46 -19.05 1.82 4.71
CA THR A 46 -18.19 0.70 4.29
C THR A 46 -16.86 1.20 3.73
N ILE A 47 -16.88 2.24 2.87
CA ILE A 47 -15.65 2.84 2.32
C ILE A 47 -14.78 3.41 3.42
N VAL A 48 -15.35 4.18 4.36
CA VAL A 48 -14.61 4.75 5.50
C VAL A 48 -13.97 3.65 6.34
N THR A 49 -14.72 2.58 6.62
CA THR A 49 -14.23 1.44 7.41
C THR A 49 -13.10 0.71 6.70
N GLU A 50 -13.24 0.43 5.41
CA GLU A 50 -12.20 -0.21 4.60
C GLU A 50 -10.96 0.66 4.42
N ALA A 51 -11.12 1.98 4.27
CA ALA A 51 -10.01 2.94 4.21
C ALA A 51 -9.21 2.90 5.52
N LYS A 52 -9.88 3.00 6.67
CA LYS A 52 -9.26 2.91 7.99
C LYS A 52 -8.53 1.59 8.20
N ARG A 53 -9.17 0.46 7.86
CA ARG A 53 -8.57 -0.88 7.96
C ARG A 53 -7.31 -1.00 7.10
N ALA A 54 -7.37 -0.59 5.83
CA ALA A 54 -6.22 -0.63 4.94
C ALA A 54 -5.08 0.30 5.40
N ARG A 55 -5.42 1.49 5.92
CA ARG A 55 -4.46 2.43 6.51
C ARG A 55 -3.77 1.84 7.74
N ALA A 56 -4.51 1.13 8.60
CA ALA A 56 -3.96 0.46 9.77
C ALA A 56 -2.98 -0.66 9.38
N GLY A 57 -3.34 -1.51 8.41
CA GLY A 57 -2.43 -2.53 7.87
C GLY A 57 -1.11 -1.92 7.38
N TRP A 58 -1.20 -0.88 6.55
CA TRP A 58 -0.02 -0.16 6.05
C TRP A 58 0.86 0.45 7.15
N ARG A 59 0.25 0.99 8.21
CA ARG A 59 1.01 1.49 9.37
C ARG A 59 1.76 0.36 10.09
N GLY A 60 1.16 -0.83 10.14
CA GLY A 60 1.79 -2.04 10.65
C GLY A 60 3.06 -2.38 9.87
N GLU A 61 2.93 -2.47 8.55
CA GLU A 61 4.06 -2.73 7.66
C GLU A 61 5.19 -1.70 7.82
N ILE A 62 4.85 -0.40 7.89
CA ILE A 62 5.82 0.68 8.10
C ILE A 62 6.48 0.60 9.47
N SER A 63 5.76 0.23 10.51
CA SER A 63 6.31 0.17 11.87
C SER A 63 7.52 -0.75 11.99
N MET A 64 7.60 -1.78 11.12
CA MET A 64 8.74 -2.69 11.08
C MET A 64 10.07 -2.02 10.72
N ASP A 65 10.06 -0.87 10.04
CA ASP A 65 11.30 -0.18 9.65
C ASP A 65 12.11 0.26 10.86
N TYR A 66 11.45 0.56 11.98
CA TYR A 66 12.11 0.85 13.25
C TYR A 66 12.91 -0.36 13.77
N TYR A 67 12.35 -1.55 13.65
CA TYR A 67 12.98 -2.78 14.10
C TYR A 67 14.08 -3.22 13.12
N TYR A 68 13.89 -3.07 11.81
CA TYR A 68 14.90 -3.39 10.80
C TYR A 68 16.21 -2.63 11.00
N ARG A 69 16.14 -1.36 11.45
CA ARG A 69 17.32 -0.53 11.76
C ARG A 69 18.14 -1.02 12.95
N GLN A 70 17.58 -1.89 13.79
CA GLN A 70 18.24 -2.40 15.00
C GLN A 70 18.81 -3.81 14.80
N LEU A 71 18.76 -4.33 13.58
CA LEU A 71 19.23 -5.68 13.27
C LEU A 71 20.71 -5.65 12.88
N ASP A 72 21.45 -6.63 13.39
CA ASP A 72 22.84 -6.89 13.01
C ASP A 72 22.84 -7.74 11.72
N LEU A 73 22.82 -7.09 10.55
CA LEU A 73 22.69 -7.75 9.25
C LEU A 73 24.01 -7.83 8.49
N PRO A 74 24.24 -8.90 7.70
CA PRO A 74 25.41 -8.97 6.82
C PRO A 74 25.35 -7.89 5.74
N ARG A 75 26.50 -7.46 5.21
CA ARG A 75 26.58 -6.42 4.18
C ARG A 75 25.72 -6.72 2.93
N GLN A 76 25.66 -7.99 2.54
CA GLN A 76 24.79 -8.47 1.46
C GLN A 76 23.44 -8.94 2.01
N HIS A 77 22.62 -7.99 2.47
CA HIS A 77 21.21 -8.22 2.79
C HIS A 77 20.33 -7.31 1.92
N TYR A 78 19.08 -7.70 1.67
CA TYR A 78 18.08 -6.84 1.03
C TYR A 78 16.69 -7.06 1.62
N PHE A 79 16.00 -5.98 1.98
CA PHE A 79 14.56 -6.00 2.23
C PHE A 79 13.81 -5.67 0.94
N VAL A 80 12.91 -6.58 0.55
CA VAL A 80 11.98 -6.42 -0.57
C VAL A 80 10.58 -6.38 -0.01
N HIS A 81 9.87 -5.27 -0.23
CA HIS A 81 8.55 -5.04 0.36
C HIS A 81 7.43 -5.19 -0.66
N GLN A 82 6.27 -5.67 -0.22
CA GLN A 82 5.06 -5.84 -1.03
C GLN A 82 5.35 -6.62 -2.33
N LEU A 83 6.23 -7.61 -2.26
CA LEU A 83 6.65 -8.36 -3.44
C LEU A 83 5.51 -9.27 -3.89
N ARG A 84 4.91 -8.90 -5.02
CA ARG A 84 3.88 -9.68 -5.71
C ARG A 84 4.44 -10.37 -6.95
N LEU A 85 4.43 -11.69 -6.98
CA LEU A 85 4.98 -12.53 -8.04
C LEU A 85 3.87 -13.34 -8.74
N PRO A 86 3.98 -13.56 -10.07
CA PRO A 86 3.03 -14.39 -10.80
C PRO A 86 3.20 -15.87 -10.46
N ARG A 87 2.07 -16.59 -10.42
CA ARG A 87 1.98 -18.05 -10.31
C ARG A 87 0.83 -18.54 -11.18
N ASN A 88 1.15 -19.14 -12.33
CA ASN A 88 0.16 -19.55 -13.34
C ASN A 88 -0.74 -18.36 -13.73
N MET A 89 -2.06 -18.49 -13.52
CA MET A 89 -3.07 -17.45 -13.77
C MET A 89 -3.29 -16.51 -12.58
N ASP A 90 -2.61 -16.73 -11.46
CA ASP A 90 -2.78 -15.98 -10.23
C ASP A 90 -1.45 -15.41 -9.71
N PHE A 91 -1.45 -14.88 -8.49
CA PHE A 91 -0.31 -14.22 -7.87
C PHE A 91 -0.26 -14.49 -6.38
N PHE A 92 0.94 -14.48 -5.82
CA PHE A 92 1.15 -14.42 -4.38
C PHE A 92 1.93 -13.16 -4.02
N GLN A 93 1.61 -12.60 -2.85
CA GLN A 93 2.21 -11.38 -2.34
C GLN A 93 2.84 -11.66 -0.97
N MET A 94 4.01 -11.08 -0.73
CA MET A 94 4.71 -11.10 0.55
C MET A 94 4.89 -9.67 1.06
N ASP A 95 4.54 -9.42 2.32
CA ASP A 95 4.64 -8.08 2.92
C ASP A 95 6.09 -7.63 3.02
N THR A 96 6.95 -8.49 3.59
CA THR A 96 8.40 -8.29 3.58
C THR A 96 9.13 -9.60 3.32
N LEU A 97 10.05 -9.57 2.37
CA LEU A 97 11.04 -10.59 2.10
C LEU A 97 12.44 -10.04 2.41
N LEU A 98 13.10 -10.59 3.42
CA LEU A 98 14.52 -10.36 3.69
C LEU A 98 15.34 -11.42 2.95
N LEU A 99 16.21 -10.97 2.06
CA LEU A 99 17.21 -11.82 1.43
C LEU A 99 18.56 -11.61 2.12
N THR A 100 19.24 -12.70 2.45
CA THR A 100 20.62 -12.71 2.93
C THR A 100 21.42 -13.69 2.11
N LYS A 101 22.75 -13.71 2.28
CA LYS A 101 23.62 -14.70 1.62
C LYS A 101 23.53 -16.14 2.18
N TYR A 102 22.69 -16.37 3.18
CA TYR A 102 22.57 -17.65 3.89
C TYR A 102 21.16 -18.25 3.77
N PHE A 103 20.14 -17.42 3.93
CA PHE A 103 18.73 -17.81 3.89
C PHE A 103 17.85 -16.63 3.45
N PHE A 104 16.62 -16.94 3.07
CA PHE A 104 15.56 -15.96 2.88
C PHE A 104 14.54 -16.03 4.03
N LEU A 105 13.94 -14.89 4.37
CA LEU A 105 12.99 -14.78 5.46
C LEU A 105 11.77 -13.98 5.00
N ILE A 106 10.58 -14.58 5.11
CA ILE A 106 9.29 -13.95 4.86
C ILE A 106 8.70 -13.53 6.20
N LEU A 107 8.24 -12.28 6.26
CA LEU A 107 7.50 -11.72 7.37
C LEU A 107 6.10 -11.34 6.88
N GLU A 108 5.09 -12.09 7.32
CA GLU A 108 3.67 -11.76 7.12
C GLU A 108 3.23 -10.83 8.26
N ILE A 109 2.86 -9.59 7.95
CA ILE A 109 2.70 -8.54 8.95
C ILE A 109 1.22 -8.28 9.22
N LYS A 110 0.76 -8.55 10.44
CA LYS A 110 -0.59 -8.21 10.88
C LYS A 110 -0.57 -7.08 11.91
N ASN A 111 -1.44 -6.09 11.72
CA ASN A 111 -1.68 -5.00 12.66
C ASN A 111 -3.14 -5.00 13.14
N LEU A 112 -3.47 -5.99 13.96
CA LEU A 112 -4.81 -6.20 14.49
C LEU A 112 -4.81 -5.91 16.00
N ALA A 113 -5.74 -5.09 16.48
CA ALA A 113 -5.93 -4.82 17.91
C ALA A 113 -6.94 -5.81 18.54
N GLY A 114 -7.01 -5.88 19.86
CA GLY A 114 -7.93 -6.77 20.58
C GLY A 114 -7.31 -8.13 20.89
N THR A 115 -8.14 -9.10 21.27
CA THR A 115 -7.65 -10.46 21.58
C THR A 115 -7.59 -11.29 20.31
N LEU A 116 -6.41 -11.81 19.99
CA LEU A 116 -6.10 -12.64 18.83
C LEU A 116 -5.86 -14.06 19.32
N THR A 117 -6.82 -14.95 19.07
CA THR A 117 -6.73 -16.37 19.40
C THR A 117 -6.33 -17.15 18.16
N PHE A 118 -5.13 -17.73 18.17
CA PHE A 118 -4.63 -18.60 17.11
C PHE A 118 -5.20 -20.00 17.28
N ASP A 119 -5.96 -20.44 16.28
CA ASP A 119 -6.65 -21.72 16.25
C ASP A 119 -6.16 -22.50 15.02
N HIS A 120 -4.94 -23.01 15.15
CA HIS A 120 -4.25 -23.74 14.09
C HIS A 120 -4.95 -25.06 13.71
N GLU A 121 -5.68 -25.68 14.65
CA GLU A 121 -6.49 -26.89 14.39
C GLU A 121 -7.59 -26.64 13.36
N HIS A 122 -8.11 -25.41 13.31
CA HIS A 122 -9.11 -24.98 12.32
C HIS A 122 -8.54 -24.00 11.28
N GLN A 123 -7.20 -23.87 11.21
CA GLN A 123 -6.50 -23.03 10.23
C GLN A 123 -6.99 -21.57 10.21
N GLN A 124 -7.28 -21.01 11.40
CA GLN A 124 -7.85 -19.69 11.53
C GLN A 124 -7.25 -18.85 12.65
N LEU A 125 -7.44 -17.53 12.55
CA LEU A 125 -7.19 -16.56 13.61
C LEU A 125 -8.52 -15.91 13.99
N LEU A 126 -8.90 -16.04 15.26
CA LEU A 126 -10.08 -15.40 15.81
C LEU A 126 -9.69 -14.07 16.47
N ARG A 127 -10.41 -13.00 16.14
CA ARG A 127 -10.23 -11.68 16.77
C ARG A 127 -11.47 -11.30 17.54
N THR A 128 -11.32 -11.07 18.84
CA THR A 128 -12.36 -10.45 19.69
C THR A 128 -11.99 -8.99 19.96
N HIS A 129 -12.89 -8.06 19.65
CA HIS A 129 -12.70 -6.63 19.89
C HIS A 129 -14.02 -5.96 20.28
N GLY A 130 -14.20 -5.73 21.59
CA GLY A 130 -15.52 -5.42 22.14
C GLY A 130 -16.45 -6.62 21.96
N ASP A 131 -17.68 -6.36 21.54
CA ASP A 131 -18.70 -7.41 21.30
C ASP A 131 -18.61 -8.04 19.90
N GLN A 132 -17.60 -7.66 19.11
CA GLN A 132 -17.41 -8.17 17.76
C GLN A 132 -16.36 -9.29 17.73
N GLN A 133 -16.71 -10.37 17.04
CA GLN A 133 -15.80 -11.46 16.71
C GLN A 133 -15.62 -11.53 15.19
N GLU A 134 -14.37 -11.51 14.75
CA GLU A 134 -13.98 -11.63 13.34
C GLU A 134 -13.10 -12.87 13.15
N VAL A 135 -13.27 -13.57 12.04
CA VAL A 135 -12.43 -14.70 11.64
C VAL A 135 -11.50 -14.26 10.52
N PHE A 136 -10.23 -14.62 10.65
CA PHE A 136 -9.19 -14.42 9.65
C PHE A 136 -8.55 -15.75 9.29
N ALA A 137 -7.97 -15.84 8.10
CA ALA A 137 -7.08 -16.96 7.77
C ALA A 137 -5.88 -16.97 8.71
N ASP A 138 -5.37 -18.18 9.00
CA ASP A 138 -4.17 -18.36 9.81
C ASP A 138 -2.96 -17.65 9.15
N PRO A 139 -2.37 -16.64 9.82
CA PRO A 139 -1.25 -15.90 9.25
C PRO A 139 0.04 -16.73 9.15
N VAL A 140 0.19 -17.78 9.95
CA VAL A 140 1.36 -18.66 9.87
C VAL A 140 1.27 -19.51 8.61
N LEU A 141 0.13 -20.17 8.39
CA LEU A 141 -0.09 -20.95 7.17
C LEU A 141 -0.02 -20.08 5.91
N GLN A 142 -0.48 -18.83 5.98
CA GLN A 142 -0.32 -17.86 4.91
C GLN A 142 1.17 -17.61 4.58
N ALA A 143 2.02 -17.42 5.59
CA ALA A 143 3.44 -17.19 5.41
C ALA A 143 4.18 -18.45 4.90
N GLU A 144 3.83 -19.64 5.41
CA GLU A 144 4.39 -20.92 4.94
C GLU A 144 4.01 -21.20 3.48
N GLN A 145 2.77 -20.90 3.09
CA GLN A 145 2.34 -21.01 1.69
C GLN A 145 3.14 -20.07 0.78
N GLN A 146 3.35 -18.82 1.21
CA GLN A 146 4.21 -17.88 0.47
C GLN A 146 5.65 -18.41 0.35
N ALA A 147 6.20 -19.02 1.40
CA ALA A 147 7.53 -19.63 1.38
C ALA A 147 7.63 -20.80 0.39
N ALA A 148 6.63 -21.69 0.38
CA ALA A 148 6.55 -22.80 -0.56
C ALA A 148 6.48 -22.30 -2.02
N LEU A 149 5.66 -21.29 -2.28
CA LEU A 149 5.52 -20.68 -3.61
C LEU A 149 6.80 -19.97 -4.06
N LEU A 150 7.47 -19.25 -3.15
CA LEU A 150 8.75 -18.63 -3.42
C LEU A 150 9.83 -19.67 -3.72
N LYS A 151 9.87 -20.78 -2.96
CA LYS A 151 10.79 -21.90 -3.21
C LYS A 151 10.62 -22.46 -4.61
N THR A 152 9.39 -22.77 -5.03
CA THR A 152 9.11 -23.24 -6.40
C THR A 152 9.51 -22.20 -7.45
N TRP A 153 9.24 -20.92 -7.19
CA TRP A 153 9.63 -19.84 -8.09
C TRP A 153 11.16 -19.77 -8.25
N LEU A 154 11.91 -19.87 -7.15
CA LEU A 154 13.37 -19.84 -7.16
C LEU A 154 13.96 -21.04 -7.89
N GLN A 155 13.47 -22.25 -7.60
CA GLN A 155 13.89 -23.48 -8.29
C GLN A 155 13.69 -23.38 -9.80
N ALA A 156 12.56 -22.82 -10.26
CA ALA A 156 12.29 -22.66 -11.68
C ALA A 156 13.19 -21.61 -12.37
N HIS A 157 13.69 -20.61 -11.63
CA HIS A 157 14.51 -19.53 -12.21
C HIS A 157 16.02 -19.72 -12.03
N PHE A 158 16.43 -20.48 -11.01
CA PHE A 158 17.82 -20.63 -10.60
C PHE A 158 18.28 -22.08 -10.46
N GLY A 159 17.39 -23.08 -10.64
CA GLY A 159 17.71 -24.51 -10.45
C GLY A 159 17.82 -24.94 -8.99
N SER A 160 17.93 -23.99 -8.05
CA SER A 160 18.05 -24.23 -6.62
C SER A 160 17.24 -23.21 -5.80
N SER A 161 17.11 -23.47 -4.49
CA SER A 161 16.53 -22.50 -3.55
C SER A 161 17.27 -22.61 -2.21
N PRO A 162 17.65 -21.47 -1.60
CA PRO A 162 18.13 -21.48 -0.22
C PRO A 162 17.02 -21.87 0.77
N PRO A 163 17.38 -22.10 2.05
CA PRO A 163 16.44 -22.15 3.14
C PRO A 163 15.55 -20.91 3.15
N ILE A 164 14.24 -21.13 3.30
CA ILE A 164 13.25 -20.06 3.42
C ILE A 164 12.54 -20.24 4.75
N TYR A 165 12.61 -19.21 5.57
CA TYR A 165 11.92 -19.11 6.85
C TYR A 165 10.71 -18.20 6.72
N ALA A 166 9.67 -18.45 7.50
CA ALA A 166 8.43 -17.69 7.46
C ALA A 166 7.93 -17.44 8.89
N TYR A 167 7.52 -16.21 9.17
CA TYR A 167 6.98 -15.81 10.46
C TYR A 167 5.78 -14.89 10.30
N ALA A 168 4.78 -15.08 11.17
CA ALA A 168 3.66 -14.19 11.34
C ALA A 168 4.01 -13.13 12.40
N VAL A 169 4.02 -11.85 12.02
CA VAL A 169 4.46 -10.74 12.87
C VAL A 169 3.28 -9.89 13.33
N MET A 170 3.00 -9.90 14.62
CA MET A 170 1.91 -9.14 15.24
C MET A 170 2.39 -7.78 15.75
N THR A 171 2.20 -6.75 14.93
CA THR A 171 2.77 -5.40 15.15
C THR A 171 1.95 -4.51 16.09
N ASN A 172 0.70 -4.87 16.40
CA ASN A 172 -0.14 -4.04 17.26
C ASN A 172 0.16 -4.28 18.75
N ASN A 173 0.77 -3.31 19.43
CA ASN A 173 1.12 -3.46 20.86
C ASN A 173 -0.10 -3.60 21.80
N ASN A 174 -1.30 -3.22 21.35
CA ASN A 174 -2.53 -3.33 22.14
C ASN A 174 -3.27 -4.64 21.89
N SER A 175 -2.70 -5.59 21.14
CA SER A 175 -3.28 -6.90 20.98
C SER A 175 -2.87 -7.86 22.10
N ILE A 176 -3.75 -8.77 22.46
CA ILE A 176 -3.45 -9.89 23.36
C ILE A 176 -3.36 -11.13 22.49
N LEU A 177 -2.23 -11.84 22.51
CA LEU A 177 -2.08 -13.09 21.76
C LEU A 177 -2.47 -14.26 22.66
N LYS A 178 -3.37 -15.12 22.18
CA LYS A 178 -3.81 -16.35 22.84
C LYS A 178 -3.67 -17.51 21.87
N ASN A 179 -3.45 -18.69 22.41
CA ASN A 179 -3.48 -19.92 21.65
C ASN A 179 -4.73 -20.69 22.06
N ALA A 180 -5.47 -21.24 21.10
CA ALA A 180 -6.64 -22.07 21.39
C ALA A 180 -6.20 -23.38 22.07
N THR A 181 -5.21 -24.06 21.50
CA THR A 181 -4.59 -25.29 22.00
C THR A 181 -3.07 -25.25 21.74
N PRO A 182 -2.22 -25.97 22.50
CA PRO A 182 -0.80 -26.07 22.20
C PRO A 182 -0.55 -26.60 20.78
N HIS A 183 0.25 -25.89 19.99
CA HIS A 183 0.54 -26.26 18.61
C HIS A 183 1.99 -25.94 18.25
N ALA A 184 2.59 -26.76 17.38
CA ALA A 184 3.97 -26.58 16.96
C ALA A 184 4.18 -25.21 16.30
N LEU A 185 3.22 -24.72 15.50
CA LEU A 185 3.34 -23.46 14.75
C LEU A 185 3.45 -22.19 15.60
N HIS A 186 3.18 -22.24 16.91
CA HIS A 186 3.23 -21.04 17.75
C HIS A 186 4.60 -20.36 17.78
N HIS A 187 5.69 -21.11 17.59
CA HIS A 187 7.03 -20.51 17.54
C HIS A 187 7.24 -19.57 16.33
N GLN A 188 6.38 -19.67 15.30
CA GLN A 188 6.40 -18.80 14.13
C GLN A 188 5.56 -17.52 14.32
N ILE A 189 4.85 -17.39 15.44
CA ILE A 189 4.08 -16.18 15.79
C ILE A 189 4.93 -15.30 16.67
N ILE A 190 5.27 -14.11 16.18
CA ILE A 190 6.22 -13.23 16.87
C ILE A 190 5.72 -11.82 17.02
N ARG A 191 6.29 -11.14 18.02
CA ARG A 191 6.27 -9.68 18.12
C ARG A 191 7.54 -9.11 17.48
N PRO A 192 7.50 -7.87 16.96
CA PRO A 192 8.67 -7.28 16.30
C PRO A 192 9.99 -7.34 17.08
N PRO A 193 10.03 -7.13 18.43
CA PRO A 193 11.28 -7.24 19.19
C PRO A 193 11.96 -8.62 19.13
N ALA A 194 11.18 -9.70 18.93
CA ALA A 194 11.71 -11.06 18.85
C ALA A 194 12.49 -11.32 17.55
N LEU A 195 12.37 -10.46 16.54
CA LEU A 195 13.04 -10.63 15.25
C LEU A 195 14.57 -10.64 15.38
N ARG A 196 15.14 -9.87 16.32
CA ARG A 196 16.59 -9.78 16.53
C ARG A 196 17.20 -11.11 16.99
N PRO A 197 16.79 -11.70 18.13
CA PRO A 197 17.34 -12.99 18.55
C PRO A 197 17.08 -14.10 17.53
N ILE A 198 15.89 -14.14 16.90
CA ILE A 198 15.58 -15.12 15.85
C ILE A 198 16.57 -15.03 14.68
N LEU A 199 16.89 -13.83 14.21
CA LEU A 199 17.86 -13.67 13.13
C LEU A 199 19.27 -14.09 13.55
N GLN A 200 19.68 -13.81 14.78
CA GLN A 200 20.96 -14.26 15.31
C GLN A 200 21.05 -15.80 15.28
N ASP A 201 20.00 -16.49 15.74
CA ASP A 201 19.93 -17.95 15.71
C ASP A 201 19.95 -18.51 14.28
N LEU A 202 19.20 -17.89 13.36
CA LEU A 202 19.19 -18.29 11.95
C LEU A 202 20.55 -18.10 11.27
N PHE A 203 21.27 -17.01 11.58
CA PHE A 203 22.62 -16.81 11.04
C PHE A 203 23.61 -17.85 11.56
N VAL A 204 23.50 -18.25 12.83
CA VAL A 204 24.33 -19.34 13.38
C VAL A 204 23.98 -20.67 12.73
N LYS A 205 22.68 -20.98 12.62
CA LYS A 205 22.17 -22.21 12.02
C LYS A 205 22.59 -22.37 10.56
N GLU A 206 22.45 -21.32 9.76
CA GLU A 206 22.66 -21.35 8.31
C GLU A 206 24.04 -20.83 7.88
N ARG A 207 24.99 -20.67 8.82
CA ARG A 207 26.33 -20.08 8.54
C ARG A 207 27.12 -20.79 7.45
N CYS A 208 26.85 -22.08 7.25
CA CYS A 208 27.52 -22.92 6.25
C CYS A 208 26.75 -22.98 4.91
N HIS A 209 25.55 -22.41 4.84
CA HIS A 209 24.80 -22.35 3.59
C HIS A 209 25.39 -21.25 2.71
N ALA A 210 25.78 -21.60 1.49
CA ALA A 210 26.23 -20.65 0.48
C ALA A 210 25.19 -20.57 -0.63
N LEU A 211 24.74 -19.35 -0.94
CA LEU A 211 23.98 -19.15 -2.16
C LEU A 211 24.84 -19.46 -3.39
N GLU A 212 24.21 -20.04 -4.40
CA GLU A 212 24.81 -20.29 -5.72
C GLU A 212 25.13 -18.99 -6.47
N HIS A 213 24.39 -17.91 -6.17
CA HIS A 213 24.59 -16.59 -6.73
C HIS A 213 24.65 -15.51 -5.65
N GLU A 214 25.23 -14.35 -5.98
CA GLU A 214 25.11 -13.18 -5.10
C GLU A 214 23.65 -12.78 -4.89
N VAL A 215 23.33 -12.29 -3.70
CA VAL A 215 21.96 -11.85 -3.31
C VAL A 215 21.38 -10.84 -4.32
N ASN A 216 22.24 -9.99 -4.89
CA ASN A 216 21.86 -9.01 -5.90
C ASN A 216 21.22 -9.60 -7.17
N VAL A 217 21.61 -10.81 -7.56
CA VAL A 217 21.04 -11.49 -8.73
C VAL A 217 19.57 -11.84 -8.45
N TYR A 218 19.28 -12.41 -7.28
CA TYR A 218 17.92 -12.70 -6.85
C TYR A 218 17.06 -11.43 -6.77
N VAL A 219 17.57 -10.36 -6.15
CA VAL A 219 16.85 -9.09 -6.03
C VAL A 219 16.48 -8.52 -7.40
N LYS A 220 17.42 -8.53 -8.36
CA LYS A 220 17.15 -8.06 -9.73
C LYS A 220 16.07 -8.89 -10.41
N ALA A 221 16.13 -10.21 -10.29
CA ALA A 221 15.13 -11.11 -10.88
C ALA A 221 13.74 -10.92 -10.25
N LEU A 222 13.65 -10.86 -8.92
CA LEU A 222 12.40 -10.63 -8.20
C LEU A 222 11.78 -9.27 -8.57
N ARG A 223 12.59 -8.20 -8.65
CA ARG A 223 12.14 -6.88 -9.11
C ARG A 223 11.60 -6.92 -10.54
N LYS A 224 12.27 -7.63 -11.45
CA LYS A 224 11.83 -7.79 -12.84
C LYS A 224 10.51 -8.57 -12.93
N ALA A 225 10.34 -9.56 -12.07
CA ALA A 225 9.13 -10.39 -12.01
C ALA A 225 7.97 -9.75 -11.24
N HIS A 226 8.23 -8.73 -10.42
CA HIS A 226 7.22 -8.06 -9.63
C HIS A 226 6.07 -7.50 -10.49
N ARG A 227 4.84 -7.79 -10.09
CA ARG A 227 3.61 -7.28 -10.72
C ARG A 227 2.70 -6.68 -9.65
N PRO A 228 2.74 -5.35 -9.45
CA PRO A 228 1.89 -4.68 -8.47
C PRO A 228 0.41 -5.03 -8.64
N ALA A 229 -0.30 -5.19 -7.53
CA ALA A 229 -1.74 -5.44 -7.57
C ALA A 229 -2.47 -4.24 -8.18
N ARG A 230 -3.32 -4.51 -9.17
CA ARG A 230 -4.30 -3.53 -9.64
C ARG A 230 -5.51 -3.60 -8.73
N TYR A 231 -5.96 -2.45 -8.25
CA TYR A 231 -7.18 -2.31 -7.49
C TYR A 231 -8.11 -1.37 -8.24
N CYS A 232 -9.37 -1.76 -8.40
CA CYS A 232 -10.39 -0.96 -9.06
C CYS A 232 -11.54 -0.76 -8.07
N ALA A 233 -11.49 0.33 -7.29
CA ALA A 233 -12.46 0.58 -6.24
C ALA A 233 -13.87 0.78 -6.80
N MET A 234 -14.00 1.52 -7.91
CA MET A 234 -15.30 1.77 -8.55
C MET A 234 -16.00 0.46 -8.94
N GLU A 235 -15.28 -0.45 -9.62
CA GLU A 235 -15.80 -1.77 -10.00
C GLU A 235 -16.14 -2.62 -8.79
N LYS A 236 -15.24 -2.70 -7.80
CA LYS A 236 -15.43 -3.52 -6.59
C LYS A 236 -16.70 -3.15 -5.80
N TYR A 237 -17.03 -1.86 -5.77
CA TYR A 237 -18.17 -1.34 -5.02
C TYR A 237 -19.35 -0.96 -5.92
N GLU A 238 -19.32 -1.37 -7.19
CA GLU A 238 -20.38 -1.13 -8.18
C GLU A 238 -20.78 0.35 -8.29
N LEU A 239 -19.78 1.23 -8.16
CA LEU A 239 -19.96 2.67 -8.29
C LEU A 239 -19.76 3.13 -9.73
N SER A 240 -20.46 4.19 -10.07
CA SER A 240 -20.37 4.86 -11.36
C SER A 240 -19.97 6.33 -11.17
N ARG A 241 -19.72 7.02 -12.28
CA ARG A 241 -19.35 8.44 -12.23
C ARG A 241 -20.43 9.32 -11.60
N VAL A 242 -21.71 8.97 -11.75
CA VAL A 242 -22.82 9.80 -11.24
C VAL A 242 -22.91 9.79 -9.72
N ASP A 243 -22.33 8.77 -9.06
CA ASP A 243 -22.29 8.66 -7.61
C ASP A 243 -21.26 9.60 -6.97
N LEU A 244 -20.33 10.13 -7.76
CA LEU A 244 -19.21 10.94 -7.28
C LEU A 244 -19.51 12.45 -7.35
N LYS A 245 -19.17 13.16 -6.28
CA LYS A 245 -19.22 14.62 -6.23
C LYS A 245 -18.12 15.25 -7.11
N ASN A 246 -18.54 16.14 -8.00
CA ASN A 246 -17.66 17.05 -8.73
C ASN A 246 -17.22 18.24 -7.83
N GLY A 247 -16.24 19.00 -8.32
CA GLY A 247 -15.74 20.21 -7.70
C GLY A 247 -14.40 20.03 -6.99
N VAL A 248 -13.84 21.15 -6.52
CA VAL A 248 -12.60 21.19 -5.75
C VAL A 248 -12.94 21.32 -4.27
N PHE A 249 -12.51 20.38 -3.44
CA PHE A 249 -12.83 20.40 -2.01
C PHE A 249 -11.78 21.16 -1.20
N CYS A 250 -12.28 21.91 -0.21
CA CYS A 250 -11.46 22.73 0.67
C CYS A 250 -10.59 21.86 1.58
N PRO A 251 -9.28 22.14 1.70
CA PRO A 251 -8.39 21.39 2.60
C PRO A 251 -8.67 21.67 4.10
N GLY A 252 -9.44 22.71 4.43
CA GLY A 252 -9.78 23.08 5.80
C GLY A 252 -11.09 22.48 6.30
N CYS A 253 -12.16 22.49 5.49
CA CYS A 253 -13.52 22.10 5.92
C CYS A 253 -14.24 21.14 4.96
N SER A 254 -13.56 20.64 3.92
CA SER A 254 -14.11 19.75 2.88
C SER A 254 -15.28 20.32 2.06
N GLY A 255 -15.64 21.59 2.23
CA GLY A 255 -16.65 22.27 1.41
C GLY A 255 -16.17 22.52 -0.03
N VAL A 256 -17.10 22.64 -0.98
CA VAL A 256 -16.78 22.91 -2.39
C VAL A 256 -16.25 24.35 -2.56
N MET A 257 -15.08 24.49 -3.16
CA MET A 257 -14.42 25.76 -3.42
C MET A 257 -14.84 26.35 -4.77
N LYS A 258 -14.83 27.68 -4.86
CA LYS A 258 -15.08 28.42 -6.09
C LYS A 258 -13.78 29.03 -6.62
N TRP A 259 -13.59 29.04 -7.92
CA TRP A 259 -12.47 29.73 -8.56
C TRP A 259 -12.74 31.23 -8.65
N ARG A 260 -11.86 32.06 -8.06
CA ARG A 260 -11.90 33.52 -8.13
C ARG A 260 -10.50 34.10 -8.29
N HIS A 261 -10.31 34.99 -9.26
CA HIS A 261 -9.06 35.74 -9.50
C HIS A 261 -7.78 34.88 -9.41
N GLY A 262 -7.78 33.68 -10.02
CA GLY A 262 -6.61 32.82 -10.04
C GLY A 262 -6.40 31.95 -8.79
N LYS A 263 -7.35 31.94 -7.85
CA LYS A 263 -7.29 31.16 -6.60
C LYS A 263 -8.60 30.41 -6.37
N TRP A 264 -8.52 29.28 -5.68
CA TRP A 264 -9.66 28.60 -5.08
C TRP A 264 -9.99 29.27 -3.75
N MET A 265 -11.25 29.63 -3.55
CA MET A 265 -11.75 30.22 -2.31
C MET A 265 -12.89 29.36 -1.77
N CYS A 266 -12.79 28.96 -0.51
CA CYS A 266 -13.87 28.24 0.16
C CYS A 266 -14.93 29.23 0.67
N PRO A 267 -16.20 29.14 0.23
CA PRO A 267 -17.26 30.01 0.73
C PRO A 267 -17.68 29.68 2.17
N ARG A 268 -17.36 28.49 2.67
CA ARG A 268 -17.75 28.03 4.02
C ARG A 268 -16.82 28.51 5.13
N CYS A 269 -15.51 28.47 4.90
CA CYS A 269 -14.50 28.79 5.92
C CYS A 269 -13.46 29.82 5.49
N GLY A 270 -13.60 30.44 4.31
CA GLY A 270 -12.71 31.47 3.80
C GLY A 270 -11.32 31.00 3.35
N THR A 271 -10.98 29.71 3.51
CA THR A 271 -9.67 29.19 3.11
C THR A 271 -9.38 29.42 1.63
N LEU A 272 -8.18 29.95 1.35
CA LEU A 272 -7.67 30.17 0.00
C LEU A 272 -6.65 29.08 -0.37
N SER A 273 -6.63 28.66 -1.62
CA SER A 273 -5.59 27.77 -2.16
C SER A 273 -5.34 28.07 -3.63
N ARG A 274 -4.08 27.96 -4.08
CA ARG A 274 -3.71 28.11 -5.50
C ARG A 274 -3.78 26.79 -6.26
N ASP A 275 -3.81 25.68 -5.53
CA ASP A 275 -3.45 24.34 -5.99
C ASP A 275 -4.41 23.24 -5.51
N ALA A 276 -5.52 23.56 -4.84
CA ALA A 276 -6.50 22.58 -4.35
C ALA A 276 -7.05 21.66 -5.47
N HIS A 277 -7.06 22.14 -6.72
CA HIS A 277 -7.41 21.35 -7.89
C HIS A 277 -6.46 20.17 -8.16
N HIS A 278 -5.23 20.19 -7.66
CA HIS A 278 -4.28 19.08 -7.75
C HIS A 278 -4.84 17.80 -7.14
N LYS A 279 -5.33 17.88 -5.89
CA LYS A 279 -5.97 16.74 -5.23
C LYS A 279 -7.18 16.27 -6.05
N ALA A 280 -7.97 17.21 -6.56
CA ALA A 280 -9.14 16.85 -7.36
C ALA A 280 -8.77 16.06 -8.62
N LEU A 281 -7.82 16.56 -9.41
CA LEU A 281 -7.34 15.87 -10.60
C LEU A 281 -6.68 14.53 -10.28
N HIS A 282 -6.02 14.41 -9.12
CA HIS A 282 -5.50 13.13 -8.65
C HIS A 282 -6.63 12.15 -8.29
N ASP A 283 -7.69 12.58 -7.59
CA ASP A 283 -8.86 11.75 -7.32
C ASP A 283 -9.52 11.29 -8.65
N TYR A 284 -9.58 12.17 -9.65
CA TYR A 284 -10.07 11.83 -10.99
C TYR A 284 -9.24 10.72 -11.64
N ALA A 285 -7.91 10.85 -11.59
CA ALA A 285 -6.99 9.87 -12.16
C ALA A 285 -7.14 8.49 -11.51
N LEU A 286 -7.33 8.47 -10.19
CA LEU A 286 -7.48 7.24 -9.41
C LEU A 286 -8.82 6.52 -9.61
N LEU A 287 -9.90 7.28 -9.80
CA LEU A 287 -11.26 6.72 -9.77
C LEU A 287 -11.91 6.63 -11.14
N ILE A 288 -11.58 7.52 -12.08
CA ILE A 288 -12.34 7.69 -13.31
C ILE A 288 -11.48 7.37 -14.53
N SER A 289 -10.37 8.09 -14.72
CA SER A 289 -9.52 7.90 -15.89
C SER A 289 -8.18 8.60 -15.70
N PRO A 290 -7.06 7.98 -16.10
CA PRO A 290 -5.75 8.64 -16.12
C PRO A 290 -5.65 9.72 -17.22
N TYR A 291 -6.70 9.90 -18.03
CA TYR A 291 -6.77 10.90 -19.09
C TYR A 291 -7.93 11.84 -18.88
N ILE A 292 -7.70 13.14 -19.10
CA ILE A 292 -8.74 14.17 -19.01
C ILE A 292 -8.64 15.14 -20.19
N SER A 293 -9.77 15.41 -20.84
CA SER A 293 -9.91 16.49 -21.81
C SER A 293 -10.14 17.83 -21.10
N THR A 294 -10.00 18.93 -21.85
CA THR A 294 -10.31 20.26 -21.31
C THR A 294 -11.76 20.38 -20.84
N GLY A 295 -12.72 19.83 -21.60
CA GLY A 295 -14.14 19.88 -21.27
C GLY A 295 -14.47 19.07 -20.01
N GLU A 296 -13.93 17.85 -19.91
CA GLU A 296 -14.08 17.03 -18.70
C GLU A 296 -13.46 17.72 -17.48
N CYS A 297 -12.30 18.37 -17.63
CA CYS A 297 -11.65 19.13 -16.57
C CYS A 297 -12.52 20.30 -16.09
N GLN A 298 -13.10 21.07 -17.02
CA GLN A 298 -14.00 22.16 -16.68
C GLN A 298 -15.23 21.65 -15.91
N ALA A 299 -15.91 20.63 -16.43
CA ALA A 299 -17.09 20.05 -15.82
C ALA A 299 -16.78 19.43 -14.45
N TYR A 300 -15.68 18.68 -14.35
CA TYR A 300 -15.30 18.01 -13.11
C TYR A 300 -14.87 18.99 -12.02
N LEU A 301 -14.08 20.01 -12.34
CA LEU A 301 -13.64 21.01 -11.38
C LEU A 301 -14.69 22.10 -11.11
N GLN A 302 -15.83 22.07 -11.83
CA GLN A 302 -16.89 23.08 -11.78
C GLN A 302 -16.37 24.49 -12.05
N LEU A 303 -15.54 24.62 -13.09
CA LEU A 303 -14.99 25.89 -13.51
C LEU A 303 -16.01 26.68 -14.34
N PRO A 304 -16.07 28.02 -14.18
CA PRO A 304 -17.05 28.85 -14.89
C PRO A 304 -16.82 28.86 -16.40
N GLU A 305 -15.57 28.75 -16.85
CA GLU A 305 -15.20 28.87 -18.26
C GLU A 305 -14.20 27.80 -18.69
N ILE A 306 -14.34 27.34 -19.94
CA ILE A 306 -13.42 26.38 -20.55
C ILE A 306 -11.98 26.93 -20.65
N ASN A 307 -11.81 28.23 -20.88
CA ASN A 307 -10.51 28.89 -20.96
C ASN A 307 -9.74 28.81 -19.63
N THR A 308 -10.45 28.83 -18.50
CA THR A 308 -9.83 28.64 -17.19
C THR A 308 -9.29 27.23 -17.03
N ALA A 309 -10.04 26.21 -17.46
CA ALA A 309 -9.58 24.82 -17.46
C ALA A 309 -8.34 24.63 -18.34
N GLN A 310 -8.33 25.23 -19.54
CA GLN A 310 -7.16 25.18 -20.44
C GLN A 310 -5.91 25.77 -19.78
N ARG A 311 -6.04 26.94 -19.14
CA ARG A 311 -4.92 27.61 -18.46
C ARG A 311 -4.39 26.78 -17.29
N ILE A 312 -5.27 26.16 -16.51
CA ILE A 312 -4.88 25.25 -15.43
C ILE A 312 -4.08 24.07 -16.01
N LEU A 313 -4.62 23.37 -17.01
CA LEU A 313 -3.98 22.20 -17.62
C LEU A 313 -2.63 22.55 -18.27
N LYS A 314 -2.53 23.70 -18.95
CA LYS A 314 -1.26 24.21 -19.49
C LYS A 314 -0.24 24.49 -18.39
N LYS A 315 -0.67 25.10 -17.28
CA LYS A 315 0.21 25.40 -16.15
C LYS A 315 0.74 24.15 -15.44
N LEU A 316 -0.03 23.05 -15.46
CA LEU A 316 0.40 21.75 -14.93
C LEU A 316 1.49 21.08 -15.78
N ASN A 317 1.76 21.59 -16.99
CA ASN A 317 2.79 21.07 -17.90
C ASN A 317 2.67 19.55 -18.14
N LEU A 318 1.44 19.06 -18.35
CA LEU A 318 1.16 17.65 -18.54
C LEU A 318 1.48 17.19 -19.97
N THR A 319 1.94 15.94 -20.10
CA THR A 319 1.99 15.28 -21.40
C THR A 319 0.57 15.12 -21.94
N HIS A 320 0.42 15.19 -23.26
CA HIS A 320 -0.89 15.08 -23.90
C HIS A 320 -0.80 14.26 -25.19
N SER A 321 -1.91 13.64 -25.56
CA SER A 321 -2.09 12.94 -26.83
C SER A 321 -3.27 13.52 -27.60
N GLY A 322 -3.27 13.32 -28.92
CA GLY A 322 -4.30 13.81 -29.83
C GLY A 322 -4.07 15.25 -30.32
N GLY A 323 -4.73 15.59 -31.43
CA GLY A 323 -4.73 16.94 -31.99
C GLY A 323 -5.50 17.96 -31.14
N THR A 324 -5.60 19.20 -31.58
CA THR A 324 -6.18 20.33 -30.82
C THR A 324 -7.61 20.08 -30.32
N LYS A 325 -8.49 19.49 -31.15
CA LYS A 325 -9.89 19.21 -30.79
C LYS A 325 -10.09 17.91 -29.99
N ALA A 326 -9.16 16.97 -30.07
CA ALA A 326 -9.22 15.66 -29.41
C ALA A 326 -8.17 15.51 -28.30
N ARG A 327 -7.62 16.64 -27.81
CA ARG A 327 -6.50 16.63 -26.87
C ARG A 327 -6.93 16.03 -25.54
N LYS A 328 -6.21 14.99 -25.11
CA LYS A 328 -6.31 14.40 -23.78
C LYS A 328 -5.01 14.60 -23.02
N TYR A 329 -5.11 15.18 -21.83
CA TYR A 329 -3.98 15.38 -20.91
C TYR A 329 -3.81 14.14 -20.04
N HIS A 330 -2.56 13.76 -19.78
CA HIS A 330 -2.21 12.56 -19.02
C HIS A 330 -2.00 12.95 -17.56
N LEU A 331 -2.93 12.52 -16.70
CA LEU A 331 -2.86 12.68 -15.26
C LEU A 331 -2.01 11.54 -14.69
N ARG A 332 -0.68 11.72 -14.62
CA ARG A 332 0.20 10.73 -13.99
C ARG A 332 0.16 10.88 -12.46
N ASP A 333 0.07 9.76 -11.74
CA ASP A 333 0.12 9.68 -10.27
C ASP A 333 1.30 10.45 -9.65
N ASP A 334 2.45 10.49 -10.34
CA ASP A 334 3.70 11.06 -9.82
C ASP A 334 3.94 12.54 -10.14
N LEU A 335 3.17 13.12 -11.07
CA LEU A 335 3.43 14.47 -11.61
C LEU A 335 2.60 15.57 -10.95
N ILE A 336 1.52 15.25 -10.25
CA ILE A 336 0.77 16.22 -9.44
C ILE A 336 1.44 16.37 -8.06
N LYS A 337 2.78 16.50 -8.06
CA LYS A 337 3.52 16.98 -6.92
C LYS A 337 3.34 18.49 -6.90
N ALA A 338 2.62 18.99 -5.90
CA ALA A 338 2.63 20.40 -5.57
C ALA A 338 4.10 20.85 -5.49
N LYS A 339 4.51 21.73 -6.40
CA LYS A 339 5.70 22.55 -6.22
C LYS A 339 5.44 23.54 -5.09
#